data_AF-A0A9X3ELP0-F1
#
_entry.id   AF-A0A9X3ELP0-F1
#
_cell.length_a   1.000
_cell.length_b   1.000
_cell.length_c   1.000
_cell.angle_alpha   90.00
_cell.angle_beta   90.00
_cell.angle_gamma   90.00
#
_symmetry.space_group_name_H-M   'P 1'
#
loop_
_entity.id
_entity.type
_entity.pdbx_description
1 polymer ?
#
loop_
_entity_poly.entity_id
_entity_poly.type
_entity_poly.pdbx_seq_one_letter_code
_entity_poly.pdbx_strand_id
1 'polypeptide(L)'
;MHVLSGPTMGTTWRVTVVHEGRDVAPILPMIEAELAQIDREMSTWRDDSAISEFNRRADTSAFPAPAALVEVVAQANEVSERSGGAFDVTVSPLVDAWGFGRDKTASPPTDEQFAALRAQVGWQSLHADRSANTLRKDKPGLTITLSAIAPGYAADVLSDRLVELGFGRHLVDVGGEFRARGDGPEGPWRLGIERPDGAVDERVVQEVVPLRDAALATSGDYRNYREEAGRRISHTIDPRSGRPIDHKLASVTVIHRTAALADAYATALNVLGPEDGFALAERESCRPCSSCATAPASPRAPRRPSRPCARGLRPPTSIPDMPTILLTIAVLGAVMLGMAVGAIFAGKALKGSCGGLANGNCGCTDAQRRDCSTKQAA
;
A
#
# COMPACT_ATOMS: atom_id res chain seq x y z
N MET A 1 6.72 -25.29 12.08
CA MET A 1 6.53 -24.26 11.02
C MET A 1 7.27 -24.72 9.79
N HIS A 2 6.82 -24.32 8.61
CA HIS A 2 7.51 -24.55 7.36
C HIS A 2 7.64 -23.22 6.60
N VAL A 3 8.80 -22.98 6.01
CA VAL A 3 9.11 -21.74 5.27
C VAL A 3 9.57 -22.10 3.88
N LEU A 4 8.97 -21.45 2.88
CA LEU A 4 9.29 -21.57 1.48
C LEU A 4 9.62 -20.18 0.94
N SER A 5 10.47 -20.09 -0.07
CA SER A 5 10.79 -18.84 -0.74
C SER A 5 11.34 -19.09 -2.14
N GLY A 6 11.19 -18.11 -3.02
CA GLY A 6 11.70 -18.15 -4.38
C GLY A 6 11.64 -16.80 -5.08
N PRO A 7 12.13 -16.70 -6.33
CA PRO A 7 11.99 -15.51 -7.14
C PRO A 7 10.59 -15.40 -7.75
N THR A 8 10.10 -14.18 -7.98
CA THR A 8 8.90 -13.88 -8.79
C THR A 8 8.84 -12.39 -9.13
N MET A 9 8.23 -12.00 -10.25
CA MET A 9 7.93 -10.58 -10.58
C MET A 9 9.13 -9.62 -10.46
N GLY A 10 10.36 -10.07 -10.74
CA GLY A 10 11.57 -9.27 -10.58
C GLY A 10 12.01 -9.03 -9.11
N THR A 11 11.38 -9.72 -8.17
CA THR A 11 11.64 -9.70 -6.72
C THR A 11 11.62 -11.13 -6.16
N THR A 12 11.38 -11.29 -4.86
CA THR A 12 11.25 -12.58 -4.17
C THR A 12 9.91 -12.71 -3.46
N TRP A 13 9.46 -13.94 -3.28
CA TRP A 13 8.36 -14.29 -2.39
C TRP A 13 8.88 -15.15 -1.23
N ARG A 14 8.17 -15.09 -0.09
CA ARG A 14 8.36 -15.96 1.07
C ARG A 14 6.99 -16.33 1.65
N VAL A 15 6.79 -17.61 1.93
CA VAL A 15 5.58 -18.13 2.56
C VAL A 15 5.98 -18.89 3.82
N THR A 16 5.39 -18.51 4.95
CA THR A 16 5.53 -19.21 6.23
C THR A 16 4.20 -19.81 6.63
N VAL A 17 4.15 -21.13 6.87
CA VAL A 17 2.93 -21.83 7.31
C VAL A 17 3.13 -22.50 8.67
N VAL A 18 2.08 -22.45 9.48
CA VAL A 18 1.96 -23.28 10.67
C VAL A 18 1.22 -24.56 10.27
N HIS A 19 1.98 -25.63 10.02
CA HIS A 19 1.46 -26.86 9.42
C HIS A 19 0.87 -27.87 10.41
N GLU A 20 1.22 -27.80 11.71
CA GLU A 20 0.65 -28.69 12.76
C GLU A 20 0.67 -30.20 12.40
N GLY A 21 1.74 -30.66 11.73
CA GLY A 21 1.88 -32.05 11.28
C GLY A 21 1.21 -32.38 9.94
N ARG A 22 0.52 -31.43 9.30
CA ARG A 22 -0.01 -31.54 7.93
C ARG A 22 1.13 -31.67 6.92
N ASP A 23 0.87 -32.44 5.86
CA ASP A 23 1.76 -32.54 4.70
C ASP A 23 1.84 -31.22 3.94
N VAL A 24 3.06 -30.71 3.77
CA VAL A 24 3.38 -29.45 3.10
C VAL A 24 3.83 -29.63 1.65
N ALA A 25 3.98 -30.87 1.18
CA ALA A 25 4.42 -31.17 -0.18
C ALA A 25 3.59 -30.48 -1.29
N PRO A 26 2.26 -30.29 -1.15
CA PRO A 26 1.46 -29.60 -2.17
C PRO A 26 1.70 -28.09 -2.29
N ILE A 27 2.31 -27.45 -1.28
CA ILE A 27 2.37 -25.99 -1.20
C ILE A 27 3.25 -25.39 -2.30
N LEU A 28 4.47 -25.90 -2.49
CA LEU A 28 5.42 -25.32 -3.43
C LEU A 28 4.91 -25.37 -4.89
N PRO A 29 4.44 -26.53 -5.41
CA PRO A 29 3.88 -26.58 -6.77
C PRO A 29 2.67 -25.66 -6.95
N MET A 30 1.84 -25.49 -5.93
CA MET A 30 0.72 -24.55 -5.96
C MET A 30 1.23 -23.11 -6.09
N ILE A 31 2.17 -22.68 -5.23
CA ILE A 31 2.74 -21.33 -5.28
C ILE A 31 3.35 -21.05 -6.65
N GLU A 32 4.17 -21.97 -7.17
CA GLU A 32 4.82 -21.82 -8.47
C GLU A 32 3.80 -21.71 -9.60
N ALA A 33 2.73 -22.51 -9.57
CA ALA A 33 1.68 -22.46 -10.59
C ALA A 33 0.91 -21.13 -10.58
N GLU A 34 0.51 -20.64 -9.40
CA GLU A 34 -0.24 -19.39 -9.25
C GLU A 34 0.62 -18.18 -9.65
N LEU A 35 1.86 -18.11 -9.16
CA LEU A 35 2.78 -17.01 -9.52
C LEU A 35 3.11 -17.01 -11.01
N ALA A 36 3.31 -18.18 -11.62
CA ALA A 36 3.54 -18.27 -13.05
C ALA A 36 2.30 -17.87 -13.87
N GLN A 37 1.09 -18.14 -13.38
CA GLN A 37 -0.14 -17.68 -14.03
C GLN A 37 -0.26 -16.16 -13.93
N ILE A 38 -0.07 -15.58 -12.75
CA ILE A 38 -0.14 -14.12 -12.56
C ILE A 38 0.92 -13.41 -13.41
N ASP A 39 2.15 -13.94 -13.48
CA ASP A 39 3.21 -13.38 -14.34
C ASP A 39 2.82 -13.43 -15.83
N ARG A 40 2.20 -14.52 -16.31
CA ARG A 40 1.66 -14.60 -17.68
C ARG A 40 0.51 -13.62 -17.95
N GLU A 41 -0.21 -13.17 -16.93
CA GLU A 41 -1.34 -12.25 -17.14
C GLU A 41 -0.94 -10.79 -16.98
N MET A 42 -0.09 -10.47 -16.01
CA MET A 42 0.10 -9.10 -15.48
C MET A 42 1.52 -8.55 -15.64
N SER A 43 2.46 -9.31 -16.20
CA SER A 43 3.85 -8.86 -16.34
C SER A 43 4.06 -7.99 -17.59
N THR A 44 4.46 -6.74 -17.40
CA THR A 44 4.86 -5.83 -18.50
C THR A 44 6.26 -6.13 -19.05
N TRP A 45 6.99 -7.07 -18.43
CA TRP A 45 8.32 -7.52 -18.85
C TRP A 45 8.29 -8.68 -19.84
N ARG A 46 7.12 -9.32 -19.98
CA ARG A 46 6.87 -10.43 -20.89
C ARG A 46 6.14 -9.95 -22.12
N ASP A 47 6.61 -10.32 -23.30
CA ASP A 47 5.92 -9.96 -24.54
C ASP A 47 4.65 -10.80 -24.76
N ASP A 48 4.59 -12.00 -24.19
CA ASP A 48 3.47 -12.94 -24.32
C ASP A 48 2.40 -12.80 -23.22
N SER A 49 2.49 -11.78 -22.37
CA SER A 49 1.49 -11.56 -21.32
C SER A 49 0.22 -10.87 -21.83
N ALA A 50 -0.90 -11.12 -21.17
CA ALA A 50 -2.18 -10.48 -21.50
C ALA A 50 -2.10 -8.94 -21.38
N ILE A 51 -1.41 -8.43 -20.35
CA ILE A 51 -1.20 -6.99 -20.18
C ILE A 51 -0.35 -6.39 -21.31
N SER A 52 0.69 -7.09 -21.77
CA SER A 52 1.56 -6.61 -22.85
C SER A 52 0.84 -6.66 -24.19
N GLU A 53 -0.02 -7.66 -24.42
CA GLU A 53 -0.92 -7.68 -25.57
C GLU A 53 -1.86 -6.47 -25.56
N PHE A 54 -2.55 -6.22 -24.44
CA PHE A 54 -3.42 -5.06 -24.28
C PHE A 54 -2.67 -3.74 -24.54
N ASN A 55 -1.46 -3.59 -24.01
CA ASN A 55 -0.63 -2.40 -24.20
C ASN A 55 -0.25 -2.16 -25.66
N ARG A 56 0.07 -3.21 -26.43
CA ARG A 56 0.46 -3.09 -27.86
C ARG A 56 -0.71 -2.77 -28.79
N ARG A 57 -1.95 -3.05 -28.39
CA ARG A 57 -3.12 -2.80 -29.25
C ARG A 57 -3.34 -1.30 -29.43
N ALA A 58 -3.40 -0.84 -30.68
CA ALA A 58 -3.88 0.50 -31.01
C ALA A 58 -5.42 0.57 -31.11
N ASP A 59 -6.07 -0.60 -31.21
CA ASP A 59 -7.53 -0.74 -31.21
C ASP A 59 -8.14 -0.37 -29.84
N THR A 60 -9.19 0.44 -29.86
CA THR A 60 -9.93 0.92 -28.67
C THR A 60 -11.22 0.15 -28.41
N SER A 61 -11.48 -0.92 -29.19
CA SER A 61 -12.56 -1.87 -28.92
C SER A 61 -12.28 -2.71 -27.66
N ALA A 62 -13.30 -3.43 -27.18
CA ALA A 62 -13.18 -4.28 -26.01
C ALA A 62 -12.15 -5.42 -26.26
N PHE A 63 -11.22 -5.56 -25.33
CA PHE A 63 -10.20 -6.59 -25.30
C PHE A 63 -10.60 -7.69 -24.31
N PRO A 64 -10.89 -8.92 -24.76
CA PRO A 64 -11.07 -10.06 -23.86
C PRO A 64 -9.80 -10.28 -23.03
N ALA A 65 -9.94 -10.33 -21.72
CA ALA A 65 -8.82 -10.47 -20.79
C ALA A 65 -9.12 -11.52 -19.72
N PRO A 66 -8.10 -12.13 -19.11
CA PRO A 66 -8.28 -12.99 -17.94
C PRO A 66 -9.04 -12.28 -16.82
N ALA A 67 -9.93 -13.00 -16.14
CA ALA A 67 -10.78 -12.43 -15.09
C ALA A 67 -9.96 -11.79 -13.94
N ALA A 68 -8.81 -12.39 -13.59
CA ALA A 68 -7.91 -11.85 -12.58
C ALA A 68 -7.30 -10.51 -13.01
N LEU A 69 -6.83 -10.39 -14.25
CA LEU A 69 -6.36 -9.11 -14.81
C LEU A 69 -7.46 -8.05 -14.80
N VAL A 70 -8.70 -8.40 -15.19
CA VAL A 70 -9.84 -7.47 -15.16
C VAL A 70 -10.17 -7.02 -13.74
N GLU A 71 -10.15 -7.93 -12.76
CA GLU A 71 -10.38 -7.61 -11.36
C GLU A 71 -9.32 -6.64 -10.82
N VAL A 72 -8.04 -6.89 -11.07
CA VAL A 72 -6.95 -6.04 -10.60
C VAL A 72 -7.02 -4.64 -11.23
N VAL A 73 -7.29 -4.54 -12.53
CA VAL A 73 -7.49 -3.24 -13.18
C VAL A 73 -8.70 -2.51 -12.61
N ALA A 74 -9.78 -3.23 -12.31
CA ALA A 74 -10.97 -2.62 -11.75
C ALA A 74 -10.76 -2.13 -10.30
N GLN A 75 -9.97 -2.85 -9.48
CA GLN A 75 -9.53 -2.38 -8.17
C GLN A 75 -8.61 -1.16 -8.29
N ALA A 76 -7.68 -1.19 -9.24
CA ALA A 76 -6.81 -0.06 -9.53
C ALA A 76 -7.61 1.21 -9.86
N ASN A 77 -8.60 1.10 -10.76
CA ASN A 77 -9.50 2.21 -11.12
C ASN A 77 -10.28 2.76 -9.92
N GLU A 78 -10.74 1.88 -9.01
CA GLU A 78 -11.41 2.31 -7.78
C GLU A 78 -10.48 3.12 -6.87
N VAL A 79 -9.23 2.69 -6.70
CA VAL A 79 -8.23 3.46 -5.92
C VAL A 79 -7.87 4.77 -6.63
N SER A 80 -7.77 4.76 -7.97
CA SER A 80 -7.58 5.97 -8.76
C SER A 80 -8.70 6.99 -8.54
N GLU A 81 -9.95 6.56 -8.59
CA GLU A 81 -11.10 7.43 -8.32
C GLU A 81 -11.07 7.99 -6.90
N ARG A 82 -10.88 7.11 -5.90
CA ARG A 82 -10.89 7.48 -4.47
C ARG A 82 -9.73 8.40 -4.09
N SER A 83 -8.58 8.25 -4.73
CA SER A 83 -7.39 9.08 -4.52
C SER A 83 -7.37 10.36 -5.36
N GLY A 84 -8.36 10.59 -6.22
CA GLY A 84 -8.38 11.73 -7.14
C GLY A 84 -7.28 11.68 -8.20
N GLY A 85 -6.89 10.47 -8.62
CA GLY A 85 -5.85 10.20 -9.61
C GLY A 85 -4.42 10.24 -9.08
N ALA A 86 -4.22 10.23 -7.75
CA ALA A 86 -2.87 10.08 -7.19
C ALA A 86 -2.31 8.66 -7.43
N PHE A 87 -3.17 7.65 -7.44
CA PHE A 87 -2.86 6.34 -7.98
C PHE A 87 -3.33 6.26 -9.44
N ASP A 88 -2.45 5.89 -10.36
CA ASP A 88 -2.81 5.71 -11.78
C ASP A 88 -1.91 4.64 -12.43
N VAL A 89 -2.49 3.50 -12.78
CA VAL A 89 -1.78 2.39 -13.43
C VAL A 89 -1.37 2.70 -14.87
N THR A 90 -1.81 3.81 -15.44
CA THR A 90 -1.44 4.26 -16.79
C THR A 90 -0.18 5.15 -16.80
N VAL A 91 0.43 5.42 -15.64
CA VAL A 91 1.54 6.38 -15.48
C VAL A 91 2.87 5.95 -16.12
N SER A 92 3.00 4.69 -16.58
CA SER A 92 4.23 4.12 -17.14
C SER A 92 4.97 5.02 -18.14
N PRO A 93 4.32 5.65 -19.15
CA PRO A 93 5.03 6.50 -20.10
C PRO A 93 5.79 7.66 -19.42
N LEU A 94 5.26 8.19 -18.31
CA LEU A 94 5.92 9.25 -17.55
C LEU A 94 7.05 8.69 -16.69
N VAL A 95 6.84 7.53 -16.04
CA VAL A 95 7.90 6.83 -15.27
C VAL A 95 9.11 6.52 -16.15
N ASP A 96 8.86 6.01 -17.36
CA ASP A 96 9.88 5.70 -18.35
C ASP A 96 10.62 6.97 -18.80
N ALA A 97 9.89 8.05 -19.11
CA ALA A 97 10.49 9.30 -19.55
C ALA A 97 11.35 9.99 -18.48
N TRP A 98 11.02 9.79 -17.21
CA TRP A 98 11.88 10.25 -16.13
C TRP A 98 13.09 9.35 -15.92
N GLY A 99 13.20 8.17 -16.56
CA GLY A 99 14.34 7.26 -16.47
C GLY A 99 14.25 6.24 -15.33
N PHE A 100 13.05 6.03 -14.80
CA PHE A 100 12.77 4.99 -13.79
C PHE A 100 12.17 3.71 -14.42
N GLY A 101 12.05 3.70 -15.74
CA GLY A 101 11.55 2.60 -16.55
C GLY A 101 12.61 1.58 -16.97
N ARG A 102 12.31 0.89 -18.08
CA ARG A 102 13.25 -0.07 -18.72
C ARG A 102 14.53 0.62 -19.21
N ASP A 103 14.40 1.85 -19.72
CA ASP A 103 15.53 2.67 -20.11
C ASP A 103 15.94 3.60 -18.95
N LYS A 104 17.05 3.25 -18.30
CA LYS A 104 17.62 4.02 -17.17
C LYS A 104 18.50 5.19 -17.61
N THR A 105 18.69 5.38 -18.92
CA THR A 105 19.57 6.41 -19.49
C THR A 105 18.82 7.66 -19.96
N ALA A 106 17.48 7.69 -19.78
CA ALA A 106 16.65 8.79 -20.21
C ALA A 106 17.02 10.11 -19.49
N SER A 107 17.24 11.15 -20.29
CA SER A 107 17.30 12.54 -19.82
C SER A 107 15.88 13.07 -19.58
N PRO A 108 15.69 14.10 -18.74
CA PRO A 108 14.38 14.71 -18.55
C PRO A 108 13.73 15.08 -19.90
N PRO A 109 12.42 14.80 -20.09
CA PRO A 109 11.76 15.06 -21.36
C PRO A 109 11.70 16.57 -21.65
N THR A 110 11.77 16.94 -22.93
CA THR A 110 11.42 18.32 -23.36
C THR A 110 9.96 18.61 -23.07
N ASP A 111 9.56 19.89 -23.03
CA ASP A 111 8.16 20.26 -22.77
C ASP A 111 7.18 19.65 -23.80
N GLU A 112 7.61 19.53 -25.06
CA GLU A 112 6.82 18.90 -26.13
C GLU A 112 6.68 17.38 -25.92
N GLN A 113 7.79 16.69 -25.61
CA GLN A 113 7.76 15.27 -25.28
C GLN A 113 6.90 14.99 -24.06
N PHE A 114 7.04 15.83 -23.04
CA PHE A 114 6.26 15.76 -21.81
C PHE A 114 4.76 15.92 -22.09
N ALA A 115 4.36 16.90 -22.88
CA ALA A 115 2.96 17.10 -23.26
C ALA A 115 2.40 15.88 -24.03
N ALA A 116 3.17 15.33 -24.96
CA ALA A 116 2.78 14.14 -25.74
C ALA A 116 2.62 12.88 -24.87
N LEU A 117 3.50 12.68 -23.89
CA LEU A 117 3.41 11.57 -22.93
C LEU A 117 2.23 11.74 -21.99
N ARG A 118 2.03 12.96 -21.45
CA ARG A 118 0.92 13.27 -20.55
C ARG A 118 -0.44 13.07 -21.22
N ALA A 119 -0.54 13.30 -22.53
CA ALA A 119 -1.76 13.03 -23.29
C ALA A 119 -2.15 11.53 -23.31
N GLN A 120 -1.18 10.62 -23.14
CA GLN A 120 -1.40 9.16 -23.15
C GLN A 120 -1.80 8.59 -21.78
N VAL A 121 -1.54 9.33 -20.71
CA VAL A 121 -1.86 8.95 -19.32
C VAL A 121 -3.27 9.41 -18.95
N GLY A 122 -3.94 8.65 -18.08
CA GLY A 122 -5.20 9.00 -17.44
C GLY A 122 -6.08 7.78 -17.20
N TRP A 123 -6.21 7.38 -15.95
CA TRP A 123 -7.05 6.26 -15.50
C TRP A 123 -8.52 6.36 -15.95
N GLN A 124 -9.05 7.57 -16.17
CA GLN A 124 -10.43 7.76 -16.65
C GLN A 124 -10.66 7.19 -18.05
N SER A 125 -9.58 7.00 -18.82
CA SER A 125 -9.61 6.42 -20.15
C SER A 125 -9.41 4.90 -20.16
N LEU A 126 -9.30 4.27 -18.98
CA LEU A 126 -9.14 2.83 -18.80
C LEU A 126 -10.41 2.25 -18.18
N HIS A 127 -10.99 1.25 -18.83
CA HIS A 127 -12.25 0.64 -18.45
C HIS A 127 -12.07 -0.86 -18.22
N ALA A 128 -12.66 -1.37 -17.15
CA ALA A 128 -12.69 -2.79 -16.84
C ALA A 128 -14.15 -3.24 -16.65
N ASP A 129 -14.57 -4.23 -17.44
CA ASP A 129 -15.88 -4.86 -17.34
C ASP A 129 -15.73 -6.28 -16.79
N ARG A 130 -16.06 -6.42 -15.50
CA ARG A 130 -16.04 -7.71 -14.78
C ARG A 130 -17.06 -8.71 -15.30
N SER A 131 -18.17 -8.24 -15.87
CA SER A 131 -19.25 -9.12 -16.34
C SER A 131 -18.90 -9.79 -17.67
N ALA A 132 -18.22 -9.05 -18.54
CA ALA A 132 -17.76 -9.52 -19.84
C ALA A 132 -16.32 -10.07 -19.82
N ASN A 133 -15.59 -9.89 -18.71
CA ASN A 133 -14.14 -10.11 -18.63
C ASN A 133 -13.38 -9.39 -19.77
N THR A 134 -13.64 -8.10 -19.90
CA THR A 134 -12.98 -7.28 -20.93
C THR A 134 -12.33 -6.03 -20.35
N LEU A 135 -11.21 -5.64 -20.93
CA LEU A 135 -10.61 -4.32 -20.75
C LEU A 135 -10.87 -3.46 -21.98
N ARG A 136 -10.92 -2.14 -21.81
CA ARG A 136 -11.02 -1.21 -22.94
C ARG A 136 -10.27 0.08 -22.60
N LYS A 137 -9.64 0.68 -23.60
CA LYS A 137 -9.01 2.00 -23.49
C LYS A 137 -9.59 2.96 -24.52
N ASP A 138 -9.79 4.21 -24.12
CA ASP A 138 -10.29 5.26 -25.03
C ASP A 138 -9.18 5.82 -25.93
N LYS A 139 -7.92 5.68 -25.52
CA LYS A 139 -6.75 6.22 -26.19
C LYS A 139 -5.90 5.06 -26.74
N PRO A 140 -5.58 5.02 -28.05
CA PRO A 140 -4.72 3.98 -28.64
C PRO A 140 -3.36 3.84 -27.93
N GLY A 141 -2.75 4.97 -27.57
CA GLY A 141 -1.43 5.04 -26.93
C GLY A 141 -1.44 4.79 -25.42
N LEU A 142 -2.59 4.58 -24.78
CA LEU A 142 -2.64 4.29 -23.34
C LEU A 142 -2.09 2.88 -23.09
N THR A 143 -1.13 2.81 -22.17
CA THR A 143 -0.56 1.56 -21.65
C THR A 143 -0.80 1.49 -20.14
N ILE A 144 -0.76 0.29 -19.59
CA ILE A 144 -0.95 0.03 -18.16
C ILE A 144 0.21 -0.79 -17.58
N THR A 145 0.54 -0.51 -16.33
CA THR A 145 1.38 -1.34 -15.45
C THR A 145 0.64 -1.62 -14.17
N LEU A 146 0.84 -2.81 -13.61
CA LEU A 146 0.25 -3.21 -12.32
C LEU A 146 1.31 -3.37 -11.23
N SER A 147 2.48 -2.75 -11.40
CA SER A 147 3.62 -2.87 -10.48
C SER A 147 3.35 -2.40 -9.04
N ALA A 148 2.29 -1.63 -8.80
CA ALA A 148 1.89 -1.08 -7.50
C ALA A 148 0.55 -1.66 -6.98
N ILE A 149 0.19 -2.87 -7.44
CA ILE A 149 -0.99 -3.60 -6.98
C ILE A 149 -0.87 -5.12 -7.19
N ALA A 150 -0.17 -5.57 -8.24
CA ALA A 150 -0.04 -6.99 -8.59
C ALA A 150 0.73 -7.84 -7.57
N PRO A 151 1.82 -7.37 -6.92
CA PRO A 151 2.46 -8.11 -5.83
C PRO A 151 1.50 -8.33 -4.66
N GLY A 152 0.76 -7.29 -4.25
CA GLY A 152 -0.29 -7.41 -3.25
C GLY A 152 -1.39 -8.40 -3.66
N TYR A 153 -1.85 -8.35 -4.91
CA TYR A 153 -2.81 -9.32 -5.45
C TYR A 153 -2.27 -10.77 -5.40
N ALA A 154 -1.01 -10.98 -5.75
CA ALA A 154 -0.39 -12.30 -5.67
C ALA A 154 -0.34 -12.81 -4.21
N ALA A 155 -0.02 -11.94 -3.25
CA ALA A 155 -0.04 -12.31 -1.84
C ALA A 155 -1.46 -12.72 -1.36
N ASP A 156 -2.50 -12.04 -1.85
CA ASP A 156 -3.89 -12.41 -1.58
C ASP A 156 -4.25 -13.78 -2.20
N VAL A 157 -3.94 -14.00 -3.48
CA VAL A 157 -4.21 -15.29 -4.17
C VAL A 157 -3.51 -16.44 -3.45
N LEU A 158 -2.22 -16.32 -3.16
CA LEU A 158 -1.47 -17.38 -2.47
C LEU A 158 -2.05 -17.66 -1.08
N SER A 159 -2.46 -16.62 -0.36
CA SER A 159 -3.12 -16.77 0.94
C SER A 159 -4.43 -17.55 0.84
N ASP A 160 -5.27 -17.24 -0.14
CA ASP A 160 -6.55 -17.92 -0.32
C ASP A 160 -6.34 -19.40 -0.69
N ARG A 161 -5.36 -19.70 -1.55
CA ARG A 161 -5.00 -21.08 -1.92
C ARG A 161 -4.42 -21.88 -0.76
N LEU A 162 -3.66 -21.24 0.13
CA LEU A 162 -3.21 -21.87 1.37
C LEU A 162 -4.39 -22.23 2.29
N VAL A 163 -5.41 -21.37 2.39
CA VAL A 163 -6.64 -21.68 3.14
C VAL A 163 -7.35 -22.90 2.53
N GLU A 164 -7.48 -22.97 1.20
CA GLU A 164 -8.07 -24.11 0.49
C GLU A 164 -7.33 -25.43 0.76
N LEU A 165 -6.00 -25.37 0.89
CA LEU A 165 -5.16 -26.52 1.27
C LEU A 165 -5.22 -26.86 2.77
N GLY A 166 -5.97 -26.10 3.57
CA GLY A 166 -6.16 -26.32 5.01
C GLY A 166 -5.07 -25.68 5.87
N PHE A 167 -4.25 -24.79 5.32
CA PHE A 167 -3.31 -23.96 6.07
C PHE A 167 -4.00 -22.63 6.40
N GLY A 168 -4.74 -22.58 7.52
CA GLY A 168 -5.43 -21.36 7.98
C GLY A 168 -4.55 -20.40 8.79
N ARG A 169 -3.28 -20.75 9.00
CA ARG A 169 -2.31 -20.01 9.80
C ARG A 169 -1.03 -19.83 8.99
N HIS A 170 -0.89 -18.68 8.35
CA HIS A 170 0.23 -18.41 7.46
C HIS A 170 0.53 -16.92 7.32
N LEU A 171 1.73 -16.64 6.83
CA LEU A 171 2.18 -15.33 6.39
C LEU A 171 2.76 -15.48 4.99
N VAL A 172 2.17 -14.78 4.03
CA VAL A 172 2.68 -14.62 2.67
C VAL A 172 3.35 -13.25 2.57
N ASP A 173 4.48 -13.22 1.90
CA ASP A 173 5.25 -12.04 1.50
C ASP A 173 5.56 -12.20 0.01
N VAL A 174 5.11 -11.26 -0.82
CA VAL A 174 5.52 -11.16 -2.22
C VAL A 174 6.03 -9.75 -2.38
N GLY A 175 7.34 -9.55 -2.57
CA GLY A 175 7.89 -8.22 -2.83
C GLY A 175 7.97 -7.24 -1.66
N GLY A 176 7.59 -7.65 -0.44
CA GLY A 176 7.37 -6.72 0.68
C GLY A 176 5.88 -6.43 0.94
N GLU A 177 4.99 -6.98 0.11
CA GLU A 177 3.55 -6.95 0.29
C GLU A 177 3.10 -8.21 1.07
N PHE A 178 2.63 -7.99 2.30
CA PHE A 178 2.33 -9.06 3.25
C PHE A 178 0.85 -9.37 3.32
N ARG A 179 0.52 -10.67 3.42
CA ARG A 179 -0.82 -11.18 3.77
C ARG A 179 -0.72 -12.18 4.91
N ALA A 180 -1.30 -11.84 6.07
CA ALA A 180 -1.35 -12.70 7.24
C ALA A 180 -2.75 -13.29 7.45
N ARG A 181 -2.79 -14.58 7.78
CA ARG A 181 -4.00 -15.31 8.17
C ARG A 181 -3.77 -16.05 9.48
N GLY A 182 -4.76 -15.99 10.37
CA GLY A 182 -4.67 -16.58 11.71
C GLY A 182 -3.45 -16.09 12.50
N ASP A 183 -2.99 -16.92 13.43
CA ASP A 183 -1.84 -16.62 14.29
C ASP A 183 -0.56 -17.32 13.83
N GLY A 184 0.58 -16.66 14.04
CA GLY A 184 1.89 -17.30 14.09
C GLY A 184 2.05 -18.17 15.34
N PRO A 185 3.23 -18.79 15.57
CA PRO A 185 3.44 -19.75 16.65
C PRO A 185 3.21 -19.18 18.06
N GLU A 186 3.48 -17.89 18.25
CA GLU A 186 3.46 -17.22 19.57
C GLU A 186 2.33 -16.18 19.70
N GLY A 187 1.33 -16.23 18.82
CA GLY A 187 0.26 -15.23 18.71
C GLY A 187 0.26 -14.53 17.35
N PRO A 188 -0.21 -13.27 17.25
CA PRO A 188 -0.28 -12.55 15.99
C PRO A 188 1.08 -12.52 15.26
N TRP A 189 1.03 -12.53 13.94
CA TRP A 189 2.24 -12.39 13.12
C TRP A 189 2.90 -11.05 13.40
N ARG A 190 4.22 -11.03 13.59
CA ARG A 190 4.97 -9.81 13.91
C ARG A 190 5.75 -9.35 12.69
N LEU A 191 5.36 -8.22 12.11
CA LEU A 191 6.03 -7.62 10.96
C LEU A 191 6.78 -6.36 11.37
N GLY A 192 8.06 -6.29 11.01
CA GLY A 192 8.89 -5.12 11.24
C GLY A 192 8.67 -4.06 10.16
N ILE A 193 8.38 -2.83 10.57
CA ILE A 193 8.48 -1.65 9.71
C ILE A 193 9.91 -1.13 9.85
N GLU A 194 10.62 -1.05 8.72
CA GLU A 194 12.01 -0.58 8.69
C GLU A 194 12.08 0.94 8.84
N ARG A 195 13.14 1.42 9.50
CA ARG A 195 13.45 2.84 9.63
C ARG A 195 14.01 3.36 8.28
N PRO A 196 13.41 4.39 7.66
CA PRO A 196 13.82 4.84 6.33
C PRO A 196 15.06 5.75 6.30
N ASP A 197 15.67 6.04 7.46
CA ASP A 197 16.88 6.87 7.61
C ASP A 197 18.15 6.03 7.90
N GLY A 198 18.07 4.70 7.86
CA GLY A 198 19.22 3.83 8.03
C GLY A 198 20.24 4.06 6.91
N ALA A 199 21.53 4.06 7.25
CA ALA A 199 22.56 3.83 6.23
C ALA A 199 22.17 2.57 5.42
N VAL A 200 22.48 2.55 4.12
CA VAL A 200 22.02 1.50 3.16
C VAL A 200 22.26 0.06 3.66
N ASP A 201 23.20 -0.13 4.60
CA ASP A 201 23.57 -1.42 5.20
C ASP A 201 22.97 -1.75 6.59
N GLU A 202 22.18 -0.86 7.22
CA GLU A 202 21.58 -1.10 8.54
C GLU A 202 20.05 -1.26 8.45
N ARG A 203 19.56 -2.51 8.41
CA ARG A 203 18.13 -2.83 8.52
C ARG A 203 17.65 -2.69 9.96
N VAL A 204 17.48 -1.46 10.42
CA VAL A 204 16.93 -1.18 11.76
C VAL A 204 15.40 -1.26 11.69
N VAL A 205 14.82 -2.23 12.40
CA VAL A 205 13.37 -2.30 12.61
C VAL A 205 12.97 -1.14 13.54
N GLN A 206 12.14 -0.22 13.05
CA GLN A 206 11.63 0.92 13.81
C GLN A 206 10.44 0.51 14.67
N GLU A 207 9.53 -0.29 14.12
CA GLU A 207 8.28 -0.68 14.76
C GLU A 207 7.94 -2.13 14.42
N VAL A 208 7.26 -2.83 15.33
CA VAL A 208 6.75 -4.18 15.09
C VAL A 208 5.23 -4.13 15.18
N VAL A 209 4.58 -4.43 14.06
CA VAL A 209 3.12 -4.46 13.95
C VAL A 209 2.63 -5.89 14.14
N PRO A 210 1.71 -6.14 15.10
CA PRO A 210 1.00 -7.41 15.18
C PRO A 210 -0.09 -7.48 14.10
N LEU A 211 -0.06 -8.50 13.26
CA LEU A 211 -0.96 -8.71 12.13
C LEU A 211 -1.70 -10.04 12.28
N ARG A 212 -3.02 -10.01 12.17
CA ARG A 212 -3.91 -11.18 12.13
C ARG A 212 -5.04 -10.92 11.13
N ASP A 213 -5.25 -11.85 10.21
CA ASP A 213 -6.30 -11.79 9.19
C ASP A 213 -6.32 -10.47 8.37
N ALA A 214 -5.16 -9.85 8.25
CA ALA A 214 -4.94 -8.55 7.61
C ALA A 214 -3.73 -8.62 6.67
N ALA A 215 -3.50 -7.54 5.96
CA ALA A 215 -2.42 -7.34 5.02
C ALA A 215 -1.67 -6.06 5.36
N LEU A 216 -0.40 -5.98 4.96
CA LEU A 216 0.45 -4.82 5.17
C LEU A 216 1.31 -4.61 3.93
N ALA A 217 1.32 -3.40 3.40
CA ALA A 217 2.23 -3.00 2.32
C ALA A 217 2.90 -1.68 2.66
N THR A 218 4.11 -1.47 2.16
CA THR A 218 4.88 -0.24 2.39
C THR A 218 5.37 0.33 1.07
N SER A 219 4.99 1.58 0.78
CA SER A 219 5.53 2.35 -0.35
C SER A 219 6.49 3.41 0.19
N GLY A 220 7.58 3.71 -0.51
CA GLY A 220 8.51 4.73 -0.06
C GLY A 220 9.72 4.89 -0.97
N ASP A 221 10.29 6.10 -0.95
CA ASP A 221 11.34 6.48 -1.90
C ASP A 221 12.75 6.28 -1.36
N TYR A 222 12.90 5.87 -0.09
CA TYR A 222 14.20 5.90 0.61
C TYR A 222 15.26 4.96 0.03
N ARG A 223 14.88 3.99 -0.81
CA ARG A 223 15.80 3.08 -1.51
C ARG A 223 15.96 3.37 -3.01
N ASN A 224 14.96 3.99 -3.63
CA ASN A 224 14.88 4.17 -5.08
C ASN A 224 14.75 5.66 -5.41
N TYR A 225 15.87 6.38 -5.37
CA TYR A 225 15.95 7.79 -5.77
C TYR A 225 17.23 8.05 -6.56
N ARG A 226 17.24 9.14 -7.31
CA ARG A 226 18.45 9.67 -7.94
C ARG A 226 18.79 11.02 -7.35
N GLU A 227 20.07 11.35 -7.25
CA GLU A 227 20.51 12.70 -6.91
C GLU A 227 20.97 13.40 -8.18
N GLU A 228 20.38 14.56 -8.46
CA GLU A 228 20.75 15.40 -9.60
C GLU A 228 20.83 16.85 -9.12
N ALA A 229 21.97 17.51 -9.36
CA ALA A 229 22.23 18.88 -8.93
C ALA A 229 21.95 19.14 -7.43
N GLY A 230 22.21 18.16 -6.56
CA GLY A 230 21.96 18.26 -5.11
C GLY A 230 20.48 18.11 -4.70
N ARG A 231 19.59 17.76 -5.63
CA ARG A 231 18.18 17.46 -5.37
C ARG A 231 17.92 15.97 -5.52
N ARG A 232 17.15 15.42 -4.58
CA ARG A 232 16.66 14.04 -4.62
C ARG A 232 15.44 13.95 -5.54
N ILE A 233 15.53 13.13 -6.57
CA ILE A 233 14.47 12.82 -7.53
C ILE A 233 13.89 11.45 -7.16
N SER A 234 12.62 11.44 -6.77
CA SER A 234 11.86 10.24 -6.46
C SER A 234 11.57 9.40 -7.72
N HIS A 235 11.52 8.08 -7.58
CA HIS A 235 11.00 7.17 -8.60
C HIS A 235 9.47 7.17 -8.70
N THR A 236 8.80 7.69 -7.67
CA THR A 236 7.35 7.84 -7.62
C THR A 236 6.96 9.11 -8.38
N ILE A 237 6.14 8.94 -9.42
CA ILE A 237 5.61 10.03 -10.25
C ILE A 237 4.20 10.37 -9.78
N ASP A 238 3.90 11.65 -9.57
CA ASP A 238 2.52 12.10 -9.40
C ASP A 238 1.85 12.17 -10.78
N PRO A 239 0.85 11.31 -11.10
CA PRO A 239 0.20 11.30 -12.41
C PRO A 239 -0.49 12.62 -12.75
N ARG A 240 -0.92 13.37 -11.72
CA ARG A 240 -1.65 14.64 -11.88
C ARG A 240 -0.72 15.72 -12.38
N SER A 241 0.50 15.79 -11.85
CA SER A 241 1.52 16.76 -12.31
C SER A 241 2.35 16.23 -13.47
N GLY A 242 2.48 14.91 -13.58
CA GLY A 242 3.37 14.16 -14.45
C GLY A 242 4.84 14.17 -14.02
N ARG A 243 5.15 14.68 -12.83
CA ARG A 243 6.51 14.89 -12.33
C ARG A 243 6.79 14.01 -11.11
N PRO A 244 8.08 13.73 -10.80
CA PRO A 244 8.47 13.12 -9.53
C PRO A 244 7.91 13.89 -8.35
N ILE A 245 7.49 13.18 -7.30
CA ILE A 245 7.06 13.79 -6.04
C ILE A 245 8.22 14.53 -5.36
N ASP A 246 7.92 15.64 -4.69
CA ASP A 246 8.91 16.56 -4.13
C ASP A 246 8.78 16.81 -2.61
N HIS A 247 7.89 16.08 -1.94
CA HIS A 247 7.71 16.16 -0.49
C HIS A 247 8.70 15.26 0.28
N LYS A 248 8.80 15.48 1.60
CA LYS A 248 9.77 14.81 2.49
C LYS A 248 9.31 13.48 3.10
N LEU A 249 8.13 13.01 2.73
CA LEU A 249 7.64 11.70 3.14
C LEU A 249 8.62 10.62 2.71
N ALA A 250 9.09 9.81 3.66
CA ALA A 250 10.11 8.79 3.44
C ALA A 250 9.48 7.45 3.10
N SER A 251 8.43 7.08 3.82
CA SER A 251 7.62 5.88 3.59
C SER A 251 6.21 6.04 4.12
N VAL A 252 5.32 5.25 3.52
CA VAL A 252 3.93 5.03 3.91
C VAL A 252 3.72 3.53 4.05
N THR A 253 3.38 3.08 5.26
CA THR A 253 2.88 1.72 5.48
C THR A 253 1.36 1.76 5.62
N VAL A 254 0.67 0.87 4.90
CA VAL A 254 -0.78 0.68 4.94
C VAL A 254 -1.11 -0.71 5.42
N ILE A 255 -1.99 -0.79 6.43
CA ILE A 255 -2.66 -2.04 6.80
C ILE A 255 -4.03 -2.07 6.11
N HIS A 256 -4.38 -3.19 5.50
CA HIS A 256 -5.70 -3.39 4.88
C HIS A 256 -6.16 -4.84 5.05
N ARG A 257 -7.39 -5.18 4.62
CA ARG A 257 -7.85 -6.59 4.61
C ARG A 257 -7.25 -7.42 3.48
N THR A 258 -6.84 -6.76 2.41
CA THR A 258 -6.28 -7.36 1.19
C THR A 258 -4.97 -6.67 0.90
N ALA A 259 -3.97 -7.44 0.51
CA ALA A 259 -2.64 -6.93 0.18
C ALA A 259 -2.68 -6.10 -1.11
N ALA A 260 -3.52 -6.44 -2.10
CA ALA A 260 -3.68 -5.64 -3.32
C ALA A 260 -4.07 -4.18 -3.02
N LEU A 261 -5.07 -3.97 -2.17
CA LEU A 261 -5.50 -2.62 -1.80
C LEU A 261 -4.50 -1.97 -0.84
N ALA A 262 -3.85 -2.71 0.05
CA ALA A 262 -2.79 -2.15 0.89
C ALA A 262 -1.68 -1.53 0.02
N ASP A 263 -1.22 -2.26 -1.00
CA ASP A 263 -0.17 -1.86 -1.95
C ASP A 263 -0.59 -0.61 -2.75
N ALA A 264 -1.78 -0.66 -3.36
CA ALA A 264 -2.32 0.45 -4.14
C ALA A 264 -2.50 1.72 -3.30
N TYR A 265 -3.08 1.62 -2.09
CA TYR A 265 -3.21 2.77 -1.20
C TYR A 265 -1.87 3.24 -0.66
N ALA A 266 -0.91 2.36 -0.37
CA ALA A 266 0.41 2.79 0.08
C ALA A 266 1.06 3.70 -0.97
N THR A 267 0.95 3.34 -2.25
CA THR A 267 1.41 4.15 -3.37
C THR A 267 0.60 5.45 -3.51
N ALA A 268 -0.74 5.38 -3.46
CA ALA A 268 -1.60 6.56 -3.55
C ALA A 268 -1.28 7.61 -2.48
N LEU A 269 -1.14 7.15 -1.23
CA LEU A 269 -0.83 7.99 -0.08
C LEU A 269 0.61 8.53 -0.15
N ASN A 270 1.55 7.73 -0.66
CA ASN A 270 2.91 8.21 -0.92
C ASN A 270 2.88 9.33 -1.97
N VAL A 271 2.08 9.23 -3.03
CA VAL A 271 1.95 10.30 -4.04
C VAL A 271 1.30 11.58 -3.47
N LEU A 272 0.28 11.44 -2.62
CA LEU A 272 -0.42 12.58 -2.03
C LEU A 272 0.41 13.33 -1.00
N GLY A 273 1.43 12.70 -0.43
CA GLY A 273 2.21 13.27 0.65
C GLY A 273 1.47 13.30 1.99
N PRO A 274 2.08 13.90 3.02
CA PRO A 274 1.66 13.72 4.40
C PRO A 274 0.28 14.34 4.73
N GLU A 275 -0.07 15.47 4.12
CA GLU A 275 -1.31 16.19 4.42
C GLU A 275 -2.52 15.57 3.71
N ASP A 276 -2.49 15.57 2.37
CA ASP A 276 -3.58 15.02 1.56
C ASP A 276 -3.71 13.50 1.69
N GLY A 277 -2.58 12.81 1.88
CA GLY A 277 -2.55 11.38 2.16
C GLY A 277 -3.23 11.07 3.49
N PHE A 278 -2.89 11.78 4.57
CA PHE A 278 -3.57 11.60 5.85
C PHE A 278 -5.08 11.85 5.73
N ALA A 279 -5.48 12.91 5.03
CA ALA A 279 -6.89 13.20 4.79
C ALA A 279 -7.59 12.09 4.00
N LEU A 280 -6.92 11.46 3.01
CA LEU A 280 -7.48 10.30 2.31
C LEU A 280 -7.64 9.10 3.25
N ALA A 281 -6.61 8.77 4.01
CA ALA A 281 -6.64 7.64 4.94
C ALA A 281 -7.78 7.76 5.98
N GLU A 282 -8.04 8.97 6.48
CA GLU A 282 -9.18 9.22 7.38
C GLU A 282 -10.54 8.98 6.69
N ARG A 283 -10.70 9.45 5.45
CA ARG A 283 -11.95 9.25 4.69
C ARG A 283 -12.22 7.78 4.43
N GLU A 284 -11.20 7.04 4.03
CA GLU A 284 -11.33 5.62 3.67
C GLU A 284 -11.56 4.74 4.91
N SER A 285 -10.94 5.06 6.04
CA SER A 285 -11.18 4.36 7.31
C SER A 285 -12.60 4.56 7.86
N CYS A 286 -13.27 5.66 7.48
CA CYS A 286 -14.63 5.98 7.92
C CYS A 286 -15.74 5.40 7.02
N ARG A 287 -15.41 4.73 5.90
CA ARG A 287 -16.41 4.20 4.96
C ARG A 287 -16.83 2.76 5.30
N PRO A 288 -18.13 2.45 5.34
CA PRO A 288 -18.61 1.07 5.35
C PRO A 288 -18.18 0.35 4.06
N CYS A 289 -17.62 -0.85 4.18
CA CYS A 289 -17.25 -1.69 3.03
C CYS A 289 -18.50 -2.01 2.18
N SER A 290 -18.55 -1.52 0.94
CA SER A 290 -19.64 -1.81 -0.01
C SER A 290 -19.37 -3.02 -0.92
N SER A 291 -18.12 -3.49 -1.04
CA SER A 291 -17.73 -4.67 -1.82
C SER A 291 -17.83 -5.99 -1.04
N CYS A 292 -18.30 -5.94 0.21
CA CYS A 292 -18.43 -7.10 1.08
C CYS A 292 -19.75 -7.86 0.81
N ALA A 293 -19.83 -8.59 -0.32
CA ALA A 293 -20.99 -9.45 -0.63
C ALA A 293 -20.59 -10.79 -1.22
N THR A 294 -19.97 -11.68 -0.43
CA THR A 294 -20.07 -13.15 -0.62
C THR A 294 -19.79 -13.89 0.70
N ALA A 295 -20.82 -14.01 1.53
CA ALA A 295 -21.02 -15.18 2.40
C ALA A 295 -22.54 -15.37 2.52
N PRO A 296 -23.09 -16.60 2.36
CA PRO A 296 -24.53 -16.81 2.40
C PRO A 296 -25.04 -16.56 3.83
N ALA A 297 -25.79 -15.47 4.01
CA ALA A 297 -26.45 -15.17 5.27
C ALA A 297 -27.58 -16.18 5.51
N SER A 298 -27.50 -16.90 6.63
CA SER A 298 -28.58 -17.71 7.18
C SER A 298 -29.88 -16.88 7.32
N PRO A 299 -31.05 -17.38 6.88
CA PRO A 299 -32.26 -16.59 6.80
C PRO A 299 -32.96 -16.57 8.16
N ARG A 300 -32.50 -15.73 9.10
CA ARG A 300 -33.27 -15.30 10.29
C ARG A 300 -32.52 -14.22 11.09
N ALA A 301 -32.57 -12.97 10.62
CA ALA A 301 -32.37 -11.81 11.50
C ALA A 301 -33.13 -10.59 10.93
N PRO A 302 -33.90 -9.84 11.75
CA PRO A 302 -34.65 -8.68 11.28
C PRO A 302 -33.69 -7.53 10.93
N ARG A 303 -33.94 -6.87 9.79
CA ARG A 303 -33.21 -5.67 9.35
C ARG A 303 -33.39 -4.55 10.38
N ARG A 304 -32.30 -4.11 11.01
CA ARG A 304 -32.26 -2.90 11.84
C ARG A 304 -31.92 -1.67 10.98
N PRO A 305 -32.53 -0.50 11.25
CA PRO A 305 -32.18 0.74 10.56
C PRO A 305 -30.77 1.20 10.94
N SER A 306 -30.09 1.84 9.98
CA SER A 306 -28.77 2.44 10.14
C SER A 306 -28.78 3.49 11.26
N ARG A 307 -27.92 3.32 12.27
CA ARG A 307 -27.69 4.33 13.32
C ARG A 307 -26.59 5.29 12.88
N PRO A 308 -26.70 6.61 13.18
CA PRO A 308 -25.57 7.53 13.06
C PRO A 308 -24.46 7.16 14.05
N CYS A 309 -23.20 7.40 13.68
CA CYS A 309 -22.03 7.18 14.53
C CYS A 309 -22.17 7.88 15.89
N ALA A 310 -22.51 7.12 16.94
CA ALA A 310 -22.48 7.59 18.30
C ALA A 310 -21.04 7.49 18.85
N ARG A 311 -20.49 8.62 19.28
CA ARG A 311 -19.21 8.70 20.00
C ARG A 311 -19.32 7.98 21.34
N GLY A 312 -18.42 7.03 21.56
CA GLY A 312 -18.10 6.49 22.89
C GLY A 312 -18.64 5.08 23.12
N LEU A 313 -17.73 4.10 23.12
CA LEU A 313 -17.75 2.85 23.89
C LEU A 313 -16.34 2.24 23.81
N ARG A 314 -15.92 1.57 24.89
CA ARG A 314 -14.57 1.03 25.16
C ARG A 314 -14.02 0.12 24.03
N PRO A 315 -12.69 -0.03 23.86
CA PRO A 315 -12.13 -0.85 22.78
C PRO A 315 -12.48 -2.33 22.99
N PRO A 316 -13.08 -3.01 22.00
CA PRO A 316 -13.10 -4.46 21.97
C PRO A 316 -11.70 -4.98 21.57
N THR A 317 -11.29 -6.09 22.16
CA THR A 317 -10.02 -6.82 21.93
C THR A 317 -9.97 -7.58 20.60
N SER A 318 -10.74 -7.12 19.61
CA SER A 318 -10.86 -7.69 18.28
C SER A 318 -11.06 -6.53 17.31
N ILE A 319 -10.19 -6.40 16.31
CA ILE A 319 -10.35 -5.43 15.21
C ILE A 319 -11.71 -5.73 14.56
N PRO A 320 -12.73 -4.86 14.71
CA PRO A 320 -14.05 -5.13 14.15
C PRO A 320 -14.03 -4.97 12.63
N ASP A 321 -15.09 -5.45 11.97
CA ASP A 321 -15.33 -5.59 10.52
C ASP A 321 -15.22 -4.34 9.63
N MET A 322 -14.29 -3.42 9.86
CA MET A 322 -14.02 -2.23 9.05
C MET A 322 -12.61 -2.29 8.45
N PRO A 323 -12.37 -1.80 7.21
CA PRO A 323 -11.03 -1.66 6.70
C PRO A 323 -10.33 -0.54 7.48
N THR A 324 -9.50 -0.90 8.47
CA THR A 324 -8.67 0.06 9.20
C THR A 324 -7.40 0.31 8.39
N ILE A 325 -7.29 1.46 7.72
CA ILE A 325 -6.02 1.92 7.15
C ILE A 325 -5.20 2.51 8.30
N LEU A 326 -4.30 1.72 8.86
CA LEU A 326 -3.26 2.25 9.74
C LEU A 326 -2.16 2.82 8.84
N LEU A 327 -1.96 4.14 8.91
CA LEU A 327 -0.95 4.87 8.15
C LEU A 327 0.23 5.21 9.06
N THR A 328 1.37 4.56 8.83
CA THR A 328 2.64 4.99 9.44
C THR A 328 3.39 5.86 8.44
N ILE A 329 3.57 7.13 8.80
CA ILE A 329 4.34 8.12 8.04
C ILE A 329 5.69 8.31 8.73
N ALA A 330 6.76 8.04 8.00
CA ALA A 330 8.10 8.46 8.39
C ALA A 330 8.54 9.63 7.49
N VAL A 331 9.15 10.67 8.07
CA VAL A 331 9.64 11.85 7.34
C VAL A 331 11.16 11.91 7.47
N LEU A 332 11.87 12.12 6.38
CA LEU A 332 13.33 12.32 6.40
C LEU A 332 13.65 13.71 6.95
N GLY A 333 14.30 13.75 8.12
CA GLY A 333 14.80 14.97 8.74
C GLY A 333 16.29 14.85 9.05
N ALA A 334 17.10 15.77 8.50
CA ALA A 334 18.46 15.98 8.97
C ALA A 334 18.40 16.51 10.41
N VAL A 335 18.68 15.62 11.37
CA VAL A 335 18.93 15.91 12.78
C VAL A 335 17.78 16.59 13.55
N MET A 336 17.22 15.83 14.48
CA MET A 336 16.41 16.24 15.64
C MET A 336 14.94 16.69 15.42
N LEU A 337 14.07 15.87 16.03
CA LEU A 337 12.79 16.18 16.67
C LEU A 337 11.51 16.22 15.80
N GLY A 338 10.74 15.12 15.85
CA GLY A 338 9.28 15.12 15.74
C GLY A 338 8.69 14.31 14.59
N MET A 339 8.47 13.00 14.78
CA MET A 339 7.54 12.23 13.95
C MET A 339 6.10 12.53 14.36
N ALA A 340 5.21 12.76 13.40
CA ALA A 340 3.77 12.68 13.64
C ALA A 340 3.33 11.23 13.43
N VAL A 341 3.32 10.43 14.51
CA VAL A 341 2.73 9.09 14.50
C VAL A 341 1.21 9.24 14.57
N GLY A 342 0.55 9.16 13.42
CA GLY A 342 -0.90 9.14 13.30
C GLY A 342 -1.47 7.72 13.37
N ALA A 343 -1.37 7.06 14.52
CA ALA A 343 -2.10 5.80 14.71
C ALA A 343 -3.60 6.10 14.86
N ILE A 344 -4.44 5.67 13.92
CA ILE A 344 -5.90 5.75 14.08
C ILE A 344 -6.33 4.69 15.10
N PHE A 345 -6.13 4.98 16.38
CA PHE A 345 -6.80 4.34 17.50
C PHE A 345 -7.65 5.38 18.21
N ALA A 346 -8.97 5.27 18.06
CA ALA A 346 -9.95 5.95 18.88
C ALA A 346 -9.68 7.45 19.16
N GLY A 347 -9.76 8.28 18.11
CA GLY A 347 -10.23 9.67 18.20
C GLY A 347 -9.69 10.55 19.34
N LYS A 348 -8.37 10.64 19.52
CA LYS A 348 -7.75 11.75 20.25
C LYS A 348 -6.62 12.37 19.44
N ALA A 349 -6.79 13.65 19.10
CA ALA A 349 -5.69 14.51 18.68
C ALA A 349 -4.65 14.58 19.80
N LEU A 350 -3.40 14.24 19.50
CA LEU A 350 -2.29 14.45 20.44
C LEU A 350 -1.97 15.94 20.50
N LYS A 351 -2.52 16.61 21.52
CA LYS A 351 -1.98 17.86 22.06
C LYS A 351 -0.72 17.52 22.86
N GLY A 352 0.41 18.11 22.43
CA GLY A 352 1.56 18.38 23.28
C GLY A 352 2.68 17.35 23.21
N SER A 353 3.83 17.79 22.69
CA SER A 353 5.12 17.44 23.28
C SER A 353 6.01 18.68 23.26
N CYS A 354 5.99 19.41 24.37
CA CYS A 354 7.15 20.18 24.81
C CYS A 354 8.06 19.20 25.54
N GLY A 355 9.34 19.15 25.17
CA GLY A 355 10.36 18.57 26.02
C GLY A 355 11.57 18.03 25.26
N GLY A 356 12.71 18.71 25.41
CA GLY A 356 14.00 18.01 25.46
C GLY A 356 15.16 18.58 24.63
N LEU A 357 15.46 19.88 24.71
CA LEU A 357 16.85 20.34 24.52
C LEU A 357 17.30 21.12 25.74
N ALA A 358 18.27 20.54 26.44
CA ALA A 358 19.05 21.19 27.47
C ALA A 358 20.07 22.14 26.82
N ASN A 359 19.91 23.44 27.06
CA ASN A 359 20.94 24.46 27.34
C ASN A 359 20.47 25.83 26.87
N GLY A 360 20.32 26.77 27.82
CA GLY A 360 20.23 28.21 27.55
C GLY A 360 19.03 28.91 28.19
N ASN A 361 19.25 29.56 29.33
CA ASN A 361 18.49 30.69 29.91
C ASN A 361 16.95 30.68 29.82
N CYS A 362 16.29 30.17 30.87
CA CYS A 362 14.92 30.56 31.21
C CYS A 362 14.95 31.76 32.16
N GLY A 363 14.72 32.96 31.63
CA GLY A 363 14.36 34.14 32.43
C GLY A 363 12.90 34.05 32.85
N CYS A 364 12.65 34.00 34.16
CA CYS A 364 11.30 34.12 34.73
C CYS A 364 10.74 35.52 34.45
N THR A 365 9.49 35.60 34.02
CA THR A 365 8.69 36.85 34.05
C THR A 365 7.67 36.80 35.20
N ASP A 366 7.44 37.96 35.82
CA ASP A 366 6.85 38.19 37.15
C ASP A 366 5.33 37.92 37.31
N ALA A 367 4.70 37.09 36.48
CA ALA A 367 3.23 37.00 36.45
C ALA A 367 2.59 35.75 37.10
N GLN A 368 3.35 34.77 37.62
CA GLN A 368 2.74 33.56 38.23
C GLN A 368 3.41 33.07 39.53
N ARG A 369 4.12 33.94 40.26
CA ARG A 369 4.39 33.73 41.69
C ARG A 369 3.11 33.95 42.49
N ARG A 370 2.29 32.92 42.66
CA ARG A 370 1.31 32.77 43.75
C ARG A 370 0.54 31.44 43.61
N ASP A 371 1.23 30.32 43.86
CA ASP A 371 0.68 29.21 44.66
C ASP A 371 1.78 28.17 44.88
N CYS A 372 2.62 28.43 45.89
CA CYS A 372 3.61 27.48 46.37
C CYS A 372 3.64 27.63 47.89
N SER A 373 2.82 26.85 48.60
CA SER A 373 3.10 26.52 49.99
C SER A 373 2.42 25.21 50.39
N THR A 374 3.15 24.41 51.16
CA THR A 374 2.71 23.26 51.96
C THR A 374 2.66 21.88 51.27
N LYS A 375 3.81 21.19 51.20
CA LYS A 375 4.22 20.16 52.17
C LYS A 375 5.31 19.23 51.58
N GLN A 376 6.56 19.52 51.92
CA GLN A 376 7.57 18.50 52.18
C GLN A 376 7.33 17.95 53.60
N ALA A 377 7.18 16.64 53.74
CA ALA A 377 7.59 15.82 54.90
C ALA A 377 7.03 14.40 54.78
N ALA A 378 7.87 13.47 54.29
CA ALA A 378 8.00 12.04 54.66
C ALA A 378 8.72 11.30 53.52
#